data_AF-A0A350HX48-F1
#
_entry.id   AF-A0A350HX48-F1
#
_cell.length_a   1.000
_cell.length_b   1.000
_cell.length_c   1.000
_cell.angle_alpha   90.00
_cell.angle_beta   90.00
_cell.angle_gamma   90.00
#
_symmetry.space_group_name_H-M   'P 1'
#
loop_
_entity.id
_entity.type
_entity.pdbx_description
1 polymer ?
#
loop_
_entity_poly.entity_id
_entity_poly.type
_entity_poly.pdbx_seq_one_letter_code
_entity_poly.pdbx_strand_id
1 'polypeptide(L)'
;MIKVMNRCFGIFLFCFCLLVGGQEHPGSLPAFAEGERLFAEGSYQLALKAYNSLSSNEGAAEISFWIDYRRLDCEWRSLAGSGRMEAKLSKKIGNALERLLEDFESLDVEVDFLQMQATMHESAGDFWWRTRQRGYWSKAWKHYEKALNLWASSSDVNLARERYLAIVWKATYSSGGSYQFSSAFHGNAIPVKVFENAVKIASASEDKSHANFLLAVALQNRLNQSPYIHERVTRAFEIAISGQTKHDWMENALAQYGNWLASSGKPVKETDGAWGFRPDYPAAVKIWRRFIGLYDREESRHYRQIESRLKDTTSQELDVIVGHAFVPGSKIRFNTRWRNIPRYELKLFKLNLGSDLHMDEGGHRPSEWIKTIKTRKLESVYSKTFDTGDKGNHERGSQEIVLDSTPQDGAYLAVGLVDGKEQGREFVLISRLTVMARASSNRMLVWVCDSVDGHPLPGAEVRLWQRVRSGKQWRWSNFKRKANDEGLVVFDDIGDFSSMEWLATARHEEQQNLSFFSNPRSNAYIQPWKIYAISDRPAYRPEDEIRWKVIIRKQSSQGYATPASKKVEIKIRDPKGSVVMEDDVALNSFGTAAGLWQPALD
;
A
#
# COMPACT_ATOMS: atom_id res chain seq x y z
N MET A 1 0.67 25.15 -14.04
CA MET A 1 0.06 24.63 -15.27
C MET A 1 -0.50 25.75 -16.20
N ILE A 2 0.10 26.96 -16.24
CA ILE A 2 -0.23 28.06 -17.19
C ILE A 2 1.07 28.76 -17.71
N LYS A 3 2.27 28.16 -17.56
CA LYS A 3 3.54 28.85 -17.90
C LYS A 3 4.45 28.15 -18.93
N VAL A 4 4.00 27.07 -19.57
CA VAL A 4 4.78 26.41 -20.64
C VAL A 4 4.26 26.78 -22.05
N MET A 5 3.16 27.53 -22.16
CA MET A 5 2.47 27.75 -23.44
C MET A 5 2.91 29.00 -24.24
N ASN A 6 3.99 29.69 -23.83
CA ASN A 6 4.38 30.99 -24.43
C ASN A 6 5.75 31.03 -25.12
N ARG A 7 6.34 29.88 -25.47
CA ARG A 7 7.57 29.86 -26.28
C ARG A 7 7.52 28.75 -27.32
N CYS A 8 6.72 28.94 -28.38
CA CYS A 8 6.88 28.30 -29.69
C CYS A 8 5.92 28.97 -30.68
N PHE A 9 6.15 30.26 -31.00
CA PHE A 9 5.63 30.83 -32.24
C PHE A 9 6.67 30.60 -33.33
N GLY A 10 6.76 29.35 -33.79
CA GLY A 10 7.42 28.98 -35.03
C GLY A 10 6.33 28.66 -36.04
N ILE A 11 6.21 29.50 -37.06
CA ILE A 11 5.25 29.36 -38.15
C ILE A 11 5.50 27.99 -38.82
N PHE A 12 4.59 27.03 -38.60
CA PHE A 12 4.54 25.76 -39.33
C PHE A 12 4.03 26.05 -40.75
N LEU A 13 4.90 26.54 -41.63
CA LEU A 13 4.70 26.31 -43.05
C LEU A 13 5.30 24.93 -43.35
N PHE A 14 4.44 23.91 -43.45
CA PHE A 14 4.78 22.72 -44.21
C PHE A 14 5.16 23.22 -45.62
N CYS A 15 6.46 23.21 -45.92
CA CYS A 15 6.94 23.52 -47.27
C CYS A 15 6.51 22.39 -48.20
N PHE A 16 5.27 22.46 -48.69
CA PHE A 16 4.86 21.86 -49.97
C PHE A 16 5.51 22.63 -51.15
N CYS A 17 6.73 23.15 -50.97
CA CYS A 17 7.42 23.94 -51.98
C CYS A 17 8.04 23.04 -53.05
N LEU A 18 7.21 22.38 -53.85
CA LEU A 18 7.60 21.94 -55.20
C LEU A 18 6.47 22.25 -56.18
N LEU A 19 6.80 23.15 -57.11
CA LEU A 19 6.02 23.54 -58.29
C LEU A 19 5.65 22.29 -59.11
N VAL A 20 4.36 21.99 -59.22
CA VAL A 20 3.85 21.19 -60.34
C VAL A 20 2.66 21.93 -60.96
N GLY A 21 2.89 22.48 -62.16
CA GLY A 21 1.85 22.68 -63.18
C GLY A 21 0.71 23.66 -62.88
N GLY A 22 0.99 24.96 -62.76
CA GLY A 22 0.03 26.03 -63.12
C GLY A 22 -1.31 26.12 -62.36
N GLN A 23 -1.53 25.31 -61.33
CA GLN A 23 -2.63 25.42 -60.37
C GLN A 23 -2.14 26.21 -59.15
N GLU A 24 -2.97 27.09 -58.59
CA GLU A 24 -2.67 27.78 -57.33
C GLU A 24 -2.35 26.74 -56.25
N HIS A 25 -1.19 26.90 -55.61
CA HIS A 25 -0.73 26.02 -54.54
C HIS A 25 -1.77 26.01 -53.41
N PRO A 26 -2.25 24.88 -52.88
CA PRO A 26 -3.32 24.86 -51.87
C PRO A 26 -2.92 25.51 -50.54
N GLY A 27 -1.62 25.59 -50.22
CA GLY A 27 -1.11 26.46 -49.15
C GLY A 27 -1.29 27.97 -49.37
N SER A 28 -1.75 28.39 -50.56
CA SER A 28 -2.18 29.76 -50.88
C SER A 28 -3.68 29.99 -50.66
N LEU A 29 -4.46 28.93 -50.40
CA LEU A 29 -5.87 29.04 -50.06
C LEU A 29 -6.00 29.61 -48.64
N PRO A 30 -6.70 30.74 -48.44
CA PRO A 30 -6.85 31.36 -47.12
C PRO A 30 -7.41 30.41 -46.06
N ALA A 31 -8.33 29.52 -46.44
CA ALA A 31 -8.95 28.55 -45.53
C ALA A 31 -7.99 27.42 -45.09
N PHE A 32 -7.05 27.01 -45.94
CA PHE A 32 -6.02 26.02 -45.56
C PHE A 32 -5.03 26.62 -44.56
N ALA A 33 -4.49 27.81 -44.86
CA ALA A 33 -3.56 28.51 -43.97
C ALA A 33 -4.21 28.85 -42.62
N GLU A 34 -5.48 29.28 -42.64
CA GLU A 34 -6.26 29.52 -41.43
C GLU A 34 -6.50 28.22 -40.64
N GLY A 35 -6.74 27.10 -41.32
CA GLY A 35 -6.86 25.77 -40.71
C GLY A 35 -5.61 25.34 -39.96
N GLU A 36 -4.42 25.45 -40.57
CA GLU A 36 -3.14 25.13 -39.92
C GLU A 36 -2.84 26.07 -38.74
N ARG A 37 -3.12 27.38 -38.89
CA ARG A 37 -2.96 28.36 -37.81
C ARG A 37 -3.84 28.02 -36.60
N LEU A 38 -5.14 27.79 -36.83
CA LEU A 38 -6.08 27.41 -35.77
C LEU A 38 -5.73 26.08 -35.13
N PHE A 39 -5.21 25.13 -35.91
CA PHE A 39 -4.74 23.85 -35.38
C PHE A 39 -3.55 24.03 -34.45
N ALA A 40 -2.55 24.83 -34.83
CA ALA A 40 -1.38 25.15 -34.03
C ALA A 40 -1.75 25.85 -32.70
N GLU A 41 -2.83 26.63 -32.69
CA GLU A 41 -3.38 27.28 -31.49
C GLU A 41 -4.19 26.34 -30.59
N GLY A 42 -4.40 25.08 -30.99
CA GLY A 42 -5.24 24.13 -30.27
C GLY A 42 -6.75 24.39 -30.43
N SER A 43 -7.14 25.26 -31.36
CA SER A 43 -8.53 25.63 -31.65
C SER A 43 -9.18 24.60 -32.60
N TYR A 44 -9.16 23.32 -32.22
CA TYR A 44 -9.51 22.20 -33.10
C TYR A 44 -10.92 22.28 -33.71
N GLN A 45 -11.90 22.81 -32.98
CA GLN A 45 -13.26 22.97 -33.54
C GLN A 45 -13.33 24.06 -34.61
N LEU A 46 -12.56 25.13 -34.48
CA LEU A 46 -12.48 26.18 -35.49
C LEU A 46 -11.65 25.72 -36.69
N ALA A 47 -10.53 25.03 -36.43
CA ALA A 47 -9.73 24.42 -37.48
C ALA A 47 -10.57 23.44 -38.32
N LEU A 48 -11.40 22.60 -37.68
CA LEU A 48 -12.32 21.70 -38.36
C LEU A 48 -13.28 22.45 -39.29
N LYS A 49 -13.80 23.61 -38.88
CA LYS A 49 -14.68 24.43 -39.74
C LYS A 49 -13.94 24.95 -40.98
N ALA A 50 -12.69 25.40 -40.82
CA ALA A 50 -11.87 25.85 -41.94
C ALA A 50 -11.59 24.69 -42.92
N TYR A 51 -11.20 23.52 -42.43
CA TYR A 51 -10.99 22.34 -43.29
C TYR A 51 -12.27 21.82 -43.95
N ASN A 52 -13.44 21.97 -43.31
CA ASN A 52 -14.71 21.59 -43.92
C ASN A 52 -15.17 22.56 -45.02
N SER A 53 -14.60 23.77 -45.11
CA SER A 53 -14.87 24.67 -46.24
C SER A 53 -14.06 24.37 -47.50
N LEU A 54 -13.04 23.52 -47.40
CA LEU A 54 -12.23 23.04 -48.53
C LEU A 54 -12.90 21.83 -49.20
N SER A 55 -12.60 21.56 -50.47
CA SER A 55 -13.02 20.31 -51.14
C SER A 55 -12.02 19.17 -50.91
N SER A 56 -12.49 17.92 -50.79
CA SER A 56 -11.61 16.73 -50.69
C SER A 56 -10.86 16.40 -51.99
N ASN A 57 -11.14 17.11 -53.09
CA ASN A 57 -10.48 16.91 -54.39
C ASN A 57 -9.66 18.15 -54.79
N GLU A 58 -9.17 18.92 -53.81
CA GLU A 58 -8.34 20.10 -54.06
C GLU A 58 -6.92 19.69 -54.47
N GLY A 59 -6.61 19.85 -55.76
CA GLY A 59 -5.25 19.76 -56.27
C GLY A 59 -4.67 18.34 -56.29
N ALA A 60 -3.39 18.22 -55.91
CA ALA A 60 -2.66 16.96 -55.90
C ALA A 60 -3.19 16.00 -54.80
N ALA A 61 -3.01 14.70 -55.01
CA ALA A 61 -3.57 13.66 -54.15
C ALA A 61 -3.15 13.85 -52.68
N GLU A 62 -1.91 14.22 -52.43
CA GLU A 62 -1.31 14.35 -51.10
C GLU A 62 -1.92 15.48 -50.28
N ILE A 63 -2.32 16.57 -50.94
CA ILE A 63 -3.05 17.67 -50.30
C ILE A 63 -4.44 17.22 -49.91
N SER A 64 -5.11 16.48 -50.79
CA SER A 64 -6.43 15.90 -50.50
C SER A 64 -6.36 14.97 -49.28
N PHE A 65 -5.33 14.12 -49.21
CA PHE A 65 -5.05 13.28 -48.04
C PHE A 65 -4.79 14.11 -46.77
N TRP A 66 -4.02 15.19 -46.85
CA TRP A 66 -3.74 16.05 -45.71
C TRP A 66 -4.99 16.75 -45.18
N ILE A 67 -5.84 17.26 -46.08
CA ILE A 67 -7.12 17.89 -45.71
C ILE A 67 -8.02 16.88 -44.99
N ASP A 68 -8.18 15.68 -45.55
CA ASP A 68 -9.01 14.63 -44.95
C ASP A 68 -8.43 14.14 -43.60
N TYR A 69 -7.11 14.03 -43.51
CA TYR A 69 -6.42 13.76 -42.24
C TYR A 69 -6.70 14.85 -41.22
N ARG A 70 -6.54 16.12 -41.58
CA ARG A 70 -6.74 17.26 -40.68
C ARG A 70 -8.18 17.36 -40.19
N ARG A 71 -9.16 17.01 -41.02
CA ARG A 71 -10.56 16.90 -40.57
C ARG A 71 -10.70 15.86 -39.47
N LEU A 72 -10.18 14.64 -39.68
CA LEU A 72 -10.23 13.58 -38.67
C LEU A 72 -9.47 13.97 -37.40
N ASP A 73 -8.27 14.55 -37.54
CA ASP A 73 -7.41 14.99 -36.44
C ASP A 73 -8.08 16.07 -35.59
N CYS A 74 -8.65 17.09 -36.24
CA CYS A 74 -9.40 18.14 -35.57
C CYS A 74 -10.67 17.60 -34.89
N GLU A 75 -11.42 16.72 -35.57
CA GLU A 75 -12.64 16.13 -35.04
C GLU A 75 -12.35 15.35 -33.76
N TRP A 76 -11.38 14.43 -33.76
CA TRP A 76 -11.12 13.63 -32.58
C TRP A 76 -10.55 14.46 -31.43
N ARG A 77 -9.65 15.42 -31.71
CA ARG A 77 -9.08 16.30 -30.66
C ARG A 77 -10.13 17.20 -30.04
N SER A 78 -11.07 17.74 -30.84
CA SER A 78 -12.20 18.53 -30.35
C SER A 78 -13.14 17.71 -29.45
N LEU A 79 -13.48 16.49 -29.87
CA LEU A 79 -14.32 15.58 -29.10
C LEU A 79 -13.65 15.09 -27.81
N ALA A 80 -12.35 14.79 -27.88
CA ALA A 80 -11.56 14.40 -26.71
C ALA A 80 -11.49 15.53 -25.67
N GLY A 81 -11.24 16.77 -26.11
CA GLY A 81 -11.17 17.94 -25.23
C GLY A 81 -12.51 18.32 -24.58
N SER A 82 -13.63 18.08 -25.26
CA SER A 82 -14.98 18.38 -24.74
C SER A 82 -15.57 17.27 -23.86
N GLY A 83 -14.91 16.11 -23.73
CA GLY A 83 -15.43 14.95 -23.00
C GLY A 83 -16.62 14.27 -23.68
N ARG A 84 -16.93 14.62 -24.93
CA ARG A 84 -18.09 14.12 -25.72
C ARG A 84 -17.74 12.90 -26.59
N MET A 85 -16.58 12.30 -26.38
CA MET A 85 -16.12 11.14 -27.17
C MET A 85 -16.85 9.85 -26.73
N GLU A 86 -17.94 9.54 -27.43
CA GLU A 86 -18.67 8.28 -27.28
C GLU A 86 -17.95 7.09 -27.94
N ALA A 87 -18.21 5.87 -27.44
CA ALA A 87 -17.51 4.66 -27.88
C ALA A 87 -17.68 4.37 -29.39
N LYS A 88 -18.91 4.52 -29.90
CA LYS A 88 -19.24 4.28 -31.31
C LYS A 88 -18.56 5.30 -32.22
N LEU A 89 -18.55 6.57 -31.82
CA LEU A 89 -17.92 7.66 -32.58
C LEU A 89 -16.40 7.52 -32.58
N SER A 90 -15.80 7.20 -31.42
CA SER A 90 -14.38 6.86 -31.32
C SER A 90 -14.00 5.73 -32.26
N LYS A 91 -14.76 4.61 -32.27
CA LYS A 91 -14.50 3.50 -33.20
C LYS A 91 -14.61 3.93 -34.67
N LYS A 92 -15.58 4.78 -35.02
CA LYS A 92 -15.75 5.30 -36.39
C LYS A 92 -14.54 6.14 -36.82
N ILE A 93 -14.13 7.10 -36.00
CA ILE A 93 -13.00 7.99 -36.31
C ILE A 93 -11.68 7.18 -36.36
N GLY A 94 -11.46 6.27 -35.41
CA GLY A 94 -10.29 5.41 -35.40
C GLY A 94 -10.18 4.55 -36.67
N ASN A 95 -11.29 3.95 -37.12
CA ASN A 95 -11.30 3.18 -38.36
C ASN A 95 -11.06 4.05 -39.61
N ALA A 96 -11.59 5.28 -39.62
CA ALA A 96 -11.36 6.21 -40.73
C ALA A 96 -9.89 6.65 -40.79
N LEU A 97 -9.26 6.91 -39.64
CA LEU A 97 -7.85 7.29 -39.55
C LEU A 97 -6.92 6.17 -40.01
N GLU A 98 -7.21 4.91 -39.64
CA GLU A 98 -6.43 3.75 -40.07
C GLU A 98 -6.53 3.54 -41.58
N ARG A 99 -7.74 3.63 -42.15
CA ARG A 99 -7.94 3.52 -43.61
C ARG A 99 -7.21 4.62 -44.36
N LEU A 100 -7.30 5.86 -43.88
CA LEU A 100 -6.61 6.99 -44.51
C LEU A 100 -5.08 6.78 -44.53
N LEU A 101 -4.52 6.22 -43.45
CA LEU A 101 -3.11 5.87 -43.38
C LEU A 101 -2.75 4.72 -44.33
N GLU A 102 -3.56 3.67 -44.40
CA GLU A 102 -3.38 2.54 -45.33
C GLU A 102 -3.43 3.01 -46.79
N ASP A 103 -4.43 3.84 -47.13
CA ASP A 103 -4.60 4.41 -48.46
C ASP A 103 -3.40 5.30 -48.83
N PHE A 104 -2.95 6.16 -47.91
CA PHE A 104 -1.77 7.00 -48.12
C PHE A 104 -0.49 6.18 -48.30
N GLU A 105 -0.31 5.11 -47.54
CA GLU A 105 0.84 4.20 -47.68
C GLU A 105 0.84 3.41 -48.99
N SER A 106 -0.32 3.25 -49.63
CA SER A 106 -0.47 2.57 -50.92
C SER A 106 -0.23 3.47 -52.12
N LEU A 107 -0.04 4.77 -51.91
CA LEU A 107 0.23 5.71 -52.99
C LEU A 107 1.61 5.45 -53.60
N ASP A 108 1.62 5.28 -54.92
CA ASP A 108 2.84 5.28 -55.71
C ASP A 108 3.23 6.75 -56.01
N VAL A 109 4.00 7.35 -55.11
CA VAL A 109 4.47 8.73 -55.23
C VAL A 109 5.97 8.78 -55.53
N GLU A 110 6.37 9.64 -56.48
CA GLU A 110 7.79 9.88 -56.80
C GLU A 110 8.54 10.62 -55.66
N VAL A 111 7.82 11.31 -54.79
CA VAL A 111 8.36 12.10 -53.67
C VAL A 111 7.90 11.51 -52.34
N ASP A 112 8.85 11.25 -51.44
CA ASP A 112 8.57 10.74 -50.10
C ASP A 112 8.16 11.87 -49.14
N PHE A 113 6.91 11.83 -48.65
CA PHE A 113 6.32 12.83 -47.74
C PHE A 113 6.55 12.45 -46.26
N LEU A 114 7.80 12.15 -45.91
CA LEU A 114 8.19 11.62 -44.59
C LEU A 114 7.60 12.40 -43.40
N GLN A 115 7.64 13.73 -43.43
CA GLN A 115 7.15 14.55 -42.31
C GLN A 115 5.63 14.50 -42.17
N MET A 116 4.91 14.47 -43.30
CA MET A 116 3.46 14.32 -43.32
C MET A 116 3.08 12.95 -42.76
N GLN A 117 3.72 11.89 -43.27
CA GLN A 117 3.49 10.52 -42.80
C GLN A 117 3.79 10.39 -41.29
N ALA A 118 4.93 10.93 -40.83
CA ALA A 118 5.31 10.93 -39.42
C ALA A 118 4.29 11.65 -38.55
N THR A 119 3.76 12.78 -39.01
CA THR A 119 2.74 13.57 -38.30
C THR A 119 1.41 12.80 -38.22
N MET A 120 0.99 12.16 -39.30
CA MET A 120 -0.24 11.35 -39.31
C MET A 120 -0.14 10.15 -38.36
N HIS A 121 0.99 9.42 -38.36
CA HIS A 121 1.24 8.34 -37.40
C HIS A 121 1.33 8.85 -35.96
N GLU A 122 1.94 10.01 -35.71
CA GLU A 122 1.96 10.62 -34.37
C GLU A 122 0.54 10.90 -33.87
N SER A 123 -0.34 11.45 -34.72
CA SER A 123 -1.74 11.68 -34.36
C SER A 123 -2.51 10.38 -34.12
N ALA A 124 -2.32 9.36 -34.95
CA ALA A 124 -2.93 8.05 -34.73
C ALA A 124 -2.47 7.40 -33.42
N GLY A 125 -1.18 7.52 -33.08
CA GLY A 125 -0.65 7.12 -31.78
C GLY A 125 -1.33 7.85 -30.63
N ASP A 126 -1.44 9.18 -30.72
CA ASP A 126 -2.13 10.01 -29.73
C ASP A 126 -3.62 9.64 -29.58
N PHE A 127 -4.31 9.40 -30.69
CA PHE A 127 -5.72 9.00 -30.71
C PHE A 127 -5.93 7.69 -29.94
N TRP A 128 -5.14 6.66 -30.25
CA TRP A 128 -5.25 5.35 -29.62
C TRP A 128 -4.78 5.34 -28.17
N TRP A 129 -3.83 6.20 -27.79
CA TRP A 129 -3.26 6.21 -26.44
C TRP A 129 -3.95 7.17 -25.47
N ARG A 130 -4.31 8.37 -25.93
CA ARG A 130 -4.70 9.49 -25.04
C ARG A 130 -6.20 9.71 -24.95
N THR A 131 -7.03 8.99 -25.70
CA THR A 131 -8.48 9.08 -25.56
C THR A 131 -9.00 8.29 -24.35
N ARG A 132 -10.05 8.81 -23.70
CA ARG A 132 -10.51 8.43 -22.34
C ARG A 132 -11.04 6.99 -22.22
N GLN A 133 -11.27 6.30 -23.34
CA GLN A 133 -11.75 4.92 -23.39
C GLN A 133 -10.57 3.95 -23.45
N ARG A 134 -9.90 3.71 -22.30
CA ARG A 134 -8.78 2.76 -22.09
C ARG A 134 -7.83 2.63 -23.29
N GLY A 135 -6.73 3.39 -23.27
CA GLY A 135 -5.74 3.44 -24.36
C GLY A 135 -5.38 2.08 -24.96
N TYR A 136 -5.53 1.95 -26.28
CA TYR A 136 -5.25 0.76 -27.07
C TYR A 136 -3.75 0.69 -27.37
N TRP A 137 -2.95 0.36 -26.35
CA TRP A 137 -1.49 0.44 -26.39
C TRP A 137 -0.87 -0.26 -27.61
N SER A 138 -1.32 -1.46 -27.97
CA SER A 138 -0.76 -2.19 -29.12
C SER A 138 -0.90 -1.41 -30.43
N LYS A 139 -2.05 -0.76 -30.66
CA LYS A 139 -2.26 0.11 -31.82
C LYS A 139 -1.47 1.39 -31.70
N ALA A 140 -1.53 2.05 -30.54
CA ALA A 140 -0.80 3.29 -30.31
C ALA A 140 0.71 3.11 -30.55
N TRP A 141 1.29 2.04 -30.01
CA TRP A 141 2.70 1.72 -30.17
C TRP A 141 3.06 1.45 -31.64
N LYS A 142 2.24 0.72 -32.40
CA LYS A 142 2.44 0.52 -33.84
C LYS A 142 2.65 1.86 -34.57
N HIS A 143 1.78 2.84 -34.31
CA HIS A 143 1.92 4.15 -34.95
C HIS A 143 3.05 4.99 -34.36
N TYR A 144 3.25 5.01 -33.03
CA TYR A 144 4.37 5.73 -32.43
C TYR A 144 5.72 5.21 -32.89
N GLU A 145 5.92 3.89 -32.99
CA GLU A 145 7.15 3.29 -33.49
C GLU A 145 7.42 3.71 -34.95
N LYS A 146 6.39 3.70 -35.80
CA LYS A 146 6.51 4.17 -37.18
C LYS A 146 6.83 5.67 -37.25
N ALA A 147 6.16 6.51 -36.46
CA ALA A 147 6.46 7.94 -36.38
C ALA A 147 7.90 8.20 -35.89
N LEU A 148 8.37 7.47 -34.87
CA LEU A 148 9.75 7.59 -34.38
C LEU A 148 10.78 7.24 -35.46
N ASN A 149 10.53 6.18 -36.24
CA ASN A 149 11.41 5.79 -37.34
C ASN A 149 11.42 6.84 -38.46
N LEU A 150 10.26 7.37 -38.84
CA LEU A 150 10.14 8.41 -39.88
C LEU A 150 10.81 9.72 -39.44
N TRP A 151 10.58 10.16 -38.20
CA TRP A 151 11.27 11.33 -37.65
C TRP A 151 12.78 11.13 -37.56
N ALA A 152 13.25 9.93 -37.23
CA ALA A 152 14.68 9.61 -37.20
C ALA A 152 15.34 9.67 -38.60
N SER A 153 14.56 9.52 -39.68
CA SER A 153 15.01 9.63 -41.07
C SER A 153 14.86 11.03 -41.67
N SER A 154 14.25 11.98 -40.95
CA SER A 154 14.03 13.35 -41.43
C SER A 154 15.35 14.12 -41.55
N SER A 155 15.49 14.86 -42.66
CA SER A 155 16.60 15.79 -42.88
C SER A 155 16.55 17.03 -41.98
N ASP A 156 15.36 17.42 -41.51
CA ASP A 156 15.19 18.47 -40.50
C ASP A 156 15.45 17.89 -39.09
N VAL A 157 16.70 17.98 -38.66
CA VAL A 157 17.19 17.44 -37.38
C VAL A 157 16.54 18.12 -36.16
N ASN A 158 16.25 19.42 -36.26
CA ASN A 158 15.70 20.16 -35.11
C ASN A 158 14.25 19.79 -34.88
N LEU A 159 13.45 19.77 -35.95
CA LEU A 159 12.06 19.32 -35.88
C LEU A 159 11.98 17.84 -35.49
N ALA A 160 12.85 16.99 -36.07
CA ALA A 160 12.92 15.57 -35.72
C ALA A 160 13.19 15.36 -34.23
N ARG A 161 14.15 16.11 -33.65
CA ARG A 161 14.46 16.04 -32.22
C ARG A 161 13.24 16.38 -31.37
N GLU A 162 12.60 17.51 -31.65
CA GLU A 162 11.41 17.97 -30.92
C GLU A 162 10.31 16.92 -30.96
N ARG A 163 10.00 16.42 -32.16
CA ARG A 163 8.91 15.46 -32.38
C ARG A 163 9.20 14.09 -31.78
N TYR A 164 10.42 13.60 -31.92
CA TYR A 164 10.84 12.33 -31.33
C TYR A 164 10.67 12.37 -29.81
N LEU A 165 11.18 13.42 -29.16
CA LEU A 165 11.03 13.57 -27.72
C LEU A 165 9.56 13.73 -27.31
N ALA A 166 8.77 14.51 -28.06
CA ALA A 166 7.33 14.66 -27.83
C ALA A 166 6.58 13.32 -27.84
N ILE A 167 6.90 12.44 -28.78
CA ILE A 167 6.33 11.09 -28.83
C ILE A 167 6.74 10.28 -27.59
N VAL A 168 8.03 10.27 -27.23
CA VAL A 168 8.51 9.53 -26.05
C VAL A 168 7.81 9.98 -24.78
N TRP A 169 7.70 11.29 -24.55
CA TRP A 169 7.00 11.81 -23.38
C TRP A 169 5.53 11.36 -23.40
N LYS A 170 4.80 11.60 -24.49
CA LYS A 170 3.38 11.20 -24.60
C LYS A 170 3.16 9.70 -24.41
N ALA A 171 4.00 8.86 -25.01
CA ALA A 171 3.90 7.40 -24.90
C ALA A 171 4.08 6.91 -23.46
N THR A 172 4.83 7.64 -22.63
CA THR A 172 5.06 7.29 -21.23
C THR A 172 4.00 7.79 -20.24
N TYR A 173 3.01 8.59 -20.69
CA TYR A 173 1.91 9.10 -19.84
C TYR A 173 0.53 8.71 -20.37
N SER A 174 -0.29 8.03 -19.55
CA SER A 174 -1.71 7.79 -19.87
C SER A 174 -2.59 8.97 -19.42
N SER A 175 -3.63 9.30 -20.17
CA SER A 175 -4.51 10.48 -19.93
C SER A 175 -5.47 10.36 -18.74
N GLY A 176 -5.32 9.36 -17.87
CA GLY A 176 -6.25 9.09 -16.76
C GLY A 176 -5.62 8.60 -15.45
N GLY A 177 -4.30 8.64 -15.30
CA GLY A 177 -3.60 8.14 -14.10
C GLY A 177 -2.62 9.15 -13.52
N SER A 178 -2.39 9.04 -12.21
CA SER A 178 -1.33 9.74 -11.47
C SER A 178 0.00 9.72 -12.25
N TYR A 179 0.85 10.73 -12.04
CA TYR A 179 2.26 10.82 -12.51
C TYR A 179 3.17 9.62 -12.12
N GLN A 180 2.59 8.56 -11.56
CA GLN A 180 3.21 7.28 -11.42
C GLN A 180 3.31 6.67 -12.82
N PHE A 181 4.52 6.73 -13.38
CA PHE A 181 4.95 5.76 -14.38
C PHE A 181 4.60 4.38 -13.79
N SER A 182 3.45 3.84 -14.20
CA SER A 182 3.01 2.50 -13.82
C SER A 182 3.91 1.54 -14.56
N SER A 183 5.05 1.27 -13.93
CA SER A 183 6.15 0.41 -14.35
C SER A 183 5.73 -1.04 -14.62
N ALA A 184 4.46 -1.39 -14.39
CA ALA A 184 3.99 -2.75 -14.56
C ALA A 184 3.59 -3.10 -16.01
N PHE A 185 3.11 -2.16 -16.85
CA PHE A 185 2.50 -2.56 -18.14
C PHE A 185 3.03 -1.86 -19.42
N HIS A 186 3.29 -0.55 -19.41
CA HIS A 186 3.59 0.16 -20.68
C HIS A 186 5.05 0.60 -20.82
N GLY A 187 5.70 0.99 -19.71
CA GLY A 187 7.13 1.35 -19.70
C GLY A 187 8.05 0.20 -20.12
N ASN A 188 7.66 -1.05 -19.85
CA ASN A 188 8.41 -2.24 -20.26
C ASN A 188 8.14 -2.64 -21.71
N ALA A 189 7.07 -2.12 -22.31
CA ALA A 189 6.71 -2.40 -23.69
C ALA A 189 7.48 -1.52 -24.69
N ILE A 190 7.95 -0.34 -24.26
CA ILE A 190 8.82 0.51 -25.09
C ILE A 190 10.24 -0.07 -25.13
N PRO A 191 10.84 -0.30 -26.31
CA PRO A 191 12.22 -0.76 -26.43
C PRO A 191 13.22 0.22 -25.81
N VAL A 192 14.21 -0.28 -25.05
CA VAL A 192 15.23 0.56 -24.39
C VAL A 192 15.97 1.49 -25.36
N LYS A 193 16.18 1.05 -26.62
CA LYS A 193 16.80 1.86 -27.67
C LYS A 193 16.07 3.20 -27.90
N VAL A 194 14.75 3.24 -27.68
CA VAL A 194 13.96 4.46 -27.84
C VAL A 194 14.34 5.50 -26.77
N PHE A 195 14.53 5.06 -25.52
CA PHE A 195 15.01 5.92 -24.43
C PHE A 195 16.49 6.29 -24.60
N GLU A 196 17.33 5.37 -25.09
CA GLU A 196 18.73 5.68 -25.42
C GLU A 196 18.85 6.78 -26.48
N ASN A 197 18.01 6.71 -27.52
CA ASN A 197 17.93 7.77 -28.52
C ASN A 197 17.44 9.09 -27.92
N ALA A 198 16.41 9.05 -27.07
CA ALA A 198 15.92 10.25 -26.37
C ALA A 198 17.03 10.93 -25.55
N VAL A 199 17.84 10.14 -24.80
CA VAL A 199 18.98 10.66 -24.04
C VAL A 199 20.04 11.29 -24.95
N LYS A 200 20.30 10.70 -26.14
CA LYS A 200 21.27 11.24 -27.10
C LYS A 200 20.84 12.57 -27.71
N ILE A 201 19.54 12.74 -27.97
CA ILE A 201 19.03 13.93 -28.67
C ILE A 201 18.57 15.04 -27.73
N ALA A 202 18.30 14.75 -26.45
CA ALA A 202 17.90 15.76 -25.47
C ALA A 202 19.01 16.80 -25.22
N SER A 203 18.69 18.08 -25.43
CA SER A 203 19.64 19.19 -25.31
C SER A 203 19.41 20.04 -24.05
N ALA A 204 18.14 20.38 -23.77
CA ALA A 204 17.75 21.16 -22.59
C ALA A 204 18.01 20.38 -21.29
N SER A 205 18.31 21.08 -20.21
CA SER A 205 18.61 20.45 -18.91
C SER A 205 17.45 19.60 -18.39
N GLU A 206 16.22 20.09 -18.55
CA GLU A 206 15.01 19.37 -18.12
C GLU A 206 14.76 18.12 -18.98
N ASP A 207 14.90 18.22 -20.31
CA ASP A 207 14.75 17.09 -21.23
C ASP A 207 15.80 16.01 -20.97
N LYS A 208 17.05 16.41 -20.71
CA LYS A 208 18.13 15.49 -20.34
C LYS A 208 17.77 14.75 -19.06
N SER A 209 17.23 15.45 -18.07
CA SER A 209 16.80 14.81 -16.83
C SER A 209 15.65 13.83 -17.07
N HIS A 210 14.62 14.26 -17.81
CA HIS A 210 13.46 13.44 -18.15
C HIS A 210 13.85 12.17 -18.90
N ALA A 211 14.63 12.29 -19.98
CA ALA A 211 15.06 11.15 -20.79
C ALA A 211 15.91 10.16 -19.99
N ASN A 212 16.81 10.64 -19.15
CA ASN A 212 17.65 9.77 -18.31
C ASN A 212 16.85 9.12 -17.17
N PHE A 213 15.89 9.82 -16.59
CA PHE A 213 14.96 9.22 -15.63
C PHE A 213 14.19 8.06 -16.27
N LEU A 214 13.58 8.28 -17.45
CA LEU A 214 12.87 7.23 -18.18
C LEU A 214 13.77 6.04 -18.54
N LEU A 215 15.00 6.30 -18.99
CA LEU A 215 15.98 5.25 -19.26
C LEU A 215 16.30 4.44 -18.01
N ALA A 216 16.53 5.09 -16.87
CA ALA A 216 16.83 4.42 -15.61
C ALA A 216 15.67 3.50 -15.19
N VAL A 217 14.43 4.01 -15.24
CA VAL A 217 13.24 3.22 -14.90
C VAL A 217 13.02 2.06 -15.87
N ALA A 218 13.21 2.28 -17.18
CA ALA A 218 13.09 1.23 -18.19
C ALA A 218 14.13 0.11 -18.02
N LEU A 219 15.33 0.44 -17.55
CA LEU A 219 16.38 -0.53 -17.24
C LEU A 219 16.11 -1.28 -15.93
N GLN A 220 15.59 -0.61 -14.89
CA GLN A 220 15.25 -1.22 -13.60
C GLN A 220 14.23 -2.37 -13.72
N ASN A 221 13.24 -2.22 -14.60
CA ASN A 221 12.15 -3.18 -14.72
C ASN A 221 12.49 -4.42 -15.57
N ARG A 222 13.71 -4.53 -16.10
CA ARG A 222 14.12 -5.70 -16.88
C ARG A 222 14.58 -6.82 -15.95
N LEU A 223 14.13 -8.04 -16.23
CA LEU A 223 14.34 -9.24 -15.38
C LEU A 223 15.81 -9.67 -15.25
N ASN A 224 16.72 -9.20 -16.12
CA ASN A 224 18.12 -9.60 -16.12
C ASN A 224 19.01 -8.60 -15.34
N GLN A 225 18.97 -8.67 -14.01
CA GLN A 225 19.82 -7.85 -13.15
C GLN A 225 21.28 -8.33 -13.24
N SER A 226 22.08 -7.67 -14.07
CA SER A 226 23.53 -7.85 -14.15
C SER A 226 24.25 -6.61 -13.62
N PRO A 227 25.51 -6.72 -13.17
CA PRO A 227 26.30 -5.55 -12.77
C PRO A 227 26.38 -4.47 -13.85
N TYR A 228 26.42 -4.87 -15.12
CA TYR A 228 26.41 -3.95 -16.26
C TYR A 228 25.10 -3.16 -16.36
N ILE A 229 23.95 -3.82 -16.23
CA ILE A 229 22.65 -3.11 -16.22
C ILE A 229 22.54 -2.20 -14.99
N HIS A 230 23.05 -2.67 -13.85
CA HIS A 230 23.07 -1.91 -12.61
C HIS A 230 23.87 -0.60 -12.74
N GLU A 231 25.07 -0.66 -13.31
CA GLU A 231 25.88 0.53 -13.63
C GLU A 231 25.14 1.51 -14.54
N ARG A 232 24.43 1.00 -15.56
CA ARG A 232 23.65 1.84 -16.47
C ARG A 232 22.48 2.53 -15.78
N VAL A 233 21.79 1.86 -14.85
CA VAL A 233 20.72 2.45 -14.05
C VAL A 233 21.28 3.58 -13.18
N THR A 234 22.38 3.32 -12.46
CA THR A 234 23.09 4.29 -11.63
C THR A 234 23.47 5.53 -12.43
N ARG A 235 24.14 5.36 -13.58
CA ARG A 235 24.56 6.45 -14.45
C ARG A 235 23.38 7.28 -14.96
N ALA A 236 22.30 6.62 -15.36
CA ALA A 236 21.11 7.31 -15.84
C ALA A 236 20.45 8.14 -14.71
N PHE A 237 20.32 7.60 -13.49
CA PHE A 237 19.83 8.41 -12.37
C PHE A 237 20.76 9.58 -12.02
N GLU A 238 22.07 9.37 -12.01
CA GLU A 238 23.04 10.41 -11.71
C GLU A 238 22.95 11.59 -12.69
N ILE A 239 22.80 11.30 -13.98
CA ILE A 239 22.54 12.34 -15.00
C ILE A 239 21.16 12.97 -14.77
N ALA A 240 20.13 12.18 -14.45
CA ALA A 240 18.80 12.70 -14.20
C ALA A 240 18.76 13.70 -13.04
N ILE A 241 19.66 13.56 -12.06
CA ILE A 241 19.74 14.45 -10.90
C ILE A 241 20.92 15.43 -10.97
N SER A 242 21.66 15.54 -12.09
CA SER A 242 22.90 16.34 -12.11
C SER A 242 22.65 17.85 -12.08
N GLY A 243 21.46 18.31 -12.45
CA GLY A 243 21.08 19.73 -12.47
C GLY A 243 20.86 20.33 -11.08
N GLN A 244 20.80 21.67 -11.02
CA GLN A 244 20.46 22.43 -9.80
C GLN A 244 19.04 23.04 -9.84
N THR A 245 18.41 23.08 -11.01
CA THR A 245 17.06 23.65 -11.18
C THR A 245 16.01 22.61 -10.75
N LYS A 246 15.07 23.01 -9.87
CA LYS A 246 13.93 22.18 -9.48
C LYS A 246 12.98 21.97 -10.66
N HIS A 247 12.56 20.71 -10.87
CA HIS A 247 11.47 20.33 -11.77
C HIS A 247 11.02 18.90 -11.45
N ASP A 248 9.84 18.51 -11.93
CA ASP A 248 9.17 17.25 -11.59
C ASP A 248 10.05 16.00 -11.84
N TRP A 249 10.84 15.99 -12.93
CA TRP A 249 11.71 14.86 -13.25
C TRP A 249 12.86 14.67 -12.26
N MET A 250 13.47 15.77 -11.78
CA MET A 250 14.53 15.68 -10.79
C MET A 250 13.97 15.22 -9.44
N GLU A 251 12.79 15.70 -9.05
CA GLU A 251 12.08 15.25 -7.84
C GLU A 251 11.86 13.72 -7.88
N ASN A 252 11.24 13.22 -8.96
CA ASN A 252 10.96 11.80 -9.12
C ASN A 252 12.25 10.96 -9.21
N ALA A 253 13.26 11.44 -9.92
CA ALA A 253 14.56 10.77 -10.02
C ALA A 253 15.26 10.66 -8.66
N LEU A 254 15.31 11.74 -7.87
CA LEU A 254 15.90 11.71 -6.52
C LEU A 254 15.17 10.73 -5.60
N ALA A 255 13.82 10.78 -5.58
CA ALA A 255 13.02 9.89 -4.74
C ALA A 255 13.21 8.42 -5.12
N GLN A 256 13.11 8.08 -6.41
CA GLN A 256 13.23 6.70 -6.89
C GLN A 256 14.67 6.18 -6.77
N TYR A 257 15.68 7.00 -7.06
CA TYR A 257 17.07 6.59 -6.99
C TYR A 257 17.50 6.26 -5.55
N GLY A 258 17.17 7.13 -4.58
CA GLY A 258 17.48 6.86 -3.17
C GLY A 258 16.81 5.57 -2.67
N ASN A 259 15.55 5.34 -3.06
CA ASN A 259 14.83 4.11 -2.71
C ASN A 259 15.43 2.86 -3.37
N TRP A 260 15.89 2.96 -4.61
CA TRP A 260 16.54 1.86 -5.30
C TRP A 260 17.92 1.55 -4.72
N LEU A 261 18.71 2.56 -4.36
CA LEU A 261 19.97 2.39 -3.63
C LEU A 261 19.75 1.70 -2.28
N ALA A 262 18.69 2.05 -1.55
CA ALA A 262 18.36 1.40 -0.28
C ALA A 262 17.78 -0.02 -0.40
N SER A 263 17.57 -0.53 -1.61
CA SER A 263 17.03 -1.87 -1.86
C SER A 263 17.97 -2.72 -2.71
N SER A 264 18.11 -2.39 -4.00
CA SER A 264 19.01 -3.08 -4.93
C SER A 264 20.46 -2.61 -4.84
N GLY A 265 20.70 -1.40 -4.32
CA GLY A 265 22.01 -0.92 -3.87
C GLY A 265 23.16 -1.10 -4.86
N LYS A 266 24.13 -1.97 -4.58
CA LYS A 266 25.32 -2.20 -5.42
C LYS A 266 25.53 -3.69 -5.73
N PRO A 267 26.12 -4.03 -6.88
CA PRO A 267 26.54 -5.39 -7.19
C PRO A 267 27.67 -5.84 -6.25
N VAL A 268 27.53 -7.04 -5.70
CA VAL A 268 28.51 -7.68 -4.83
C VAL A 268 28.80 -9.07 -5.39
N LYS A 269 30.08 -9.42 -5.53
CA LYS A 269 30.48 -10.75 -5.97
C LYS A 269 30.48 -11.69 -4.77
N GLU A 270 29.62 -12.71 -4.81
CA GLU A 270 29.50 -13.71 -3.76
C GLU A 270 30.64 -14.74 -3.85
N THR A 271 30.78 -15.58 -2.82
CA THR A 271 31.90 -16.54 -2.69
C THR A 271 31.89 -17.62 -3.76
N ASP A 272 30.72 -17.97 -4.31
CA ASP A 272 30.54 -18.89 -5.44
C ASP A 272 30.81 -18.24 -6.80
N GLY A 273 31.18 -16.95 -6.81
CA GLY A 273 31.44 -16.17 -8.02
C GLY A 273 30.19 -15.56 -8.67
N ALA A 274 28.99 -15.85 -8.16
CA ALA A 274 27.75 -15.24 -8.62
C ALA A 274 27.67 -13.76 -8.19
N TRP A 275 26.83 -12.99 -8.89
CA TRP A 275 26.56 -11.61 -8.52
C TRP A 275 25.30 -11.53 -7.66
N GLY A 276 25.46 -11.04 -6.44
CA GLY A 276 24.39 -10.57 -5.58
C GLY A 276 24.24 -9.05 -5.66
N PHE A 277 23.15 -8.54 -5.11
CA PHE A 277 22.89 -7.10 -4.99
C PHE A 277 22.54 -6.79 -3.54
N ARG A 278 23.19 -5.78 -2.97
CA ARG A 278 22.99 -5.41 -1.55
C ARG A 278 22.73 -3.91 -1.44
N PRO A 279 21.86 -3.47 -0.51
CA PRO A 279 21.60 -2.05 -0.27
C PRO A 279 22.88 -1.22 -0.12
N ASP A 280 22.88 -0.03 -0.70
CA ASP A 280 23.90 1.01 -0.49
C ASP A 280 23.24 2.16 0.29
N TYR A 281 23.07 1.95 1.60
CA TYR A 281 22.43 2.94 2.47
C TYR A 281 23.22 4.26 2.56
N PRO A 282 24.56 4.31 2.60
CA PRO A 282 25.29 5.58 2.59
C PRO A 282 24.99 6.41 1.33
N ALA A 283 24.97 5.79 0.15
CA ALA A 283 24.58 6.47 -1.08
C ALA A 283 23.10 6.90 -1.04
N ALA A 284 22.19 6.03 -0.59
CA ALA A 284 20.77 6.36 -0.45
C ALA A 284 20.53 7.57 0.47
N VAL A 285 21.19 7.60 1.63
CA VAL A 285 21.11 8.71 2.60
C VAL A 285 21.60 10.01 2.00
N LYS A 286 22.68 9.99 1.19
CA LYS A 286 23.14 11.18 0.46
C LYS A 286 22.06 11.71 -0.48
N ILE A 287 21.41 10.82 -1.23
CA ILE A 287 20.32 11.20 -2.16
C ILE A 287 19.10 11.72 -1.41
N TRP A 288 18.65 11.06 -0.34
CA TRP A 288 17.50 11.51 0.45
C TRP A 288 17.75 12.83 1.18
N ARG A 289 18.96 13.06 1.72
CA ARG A 289 19.32 14.36 2.31
C ARG A 289 19.29 15.47 1.26
N ARG A 290 19.78 15.20 0.05
CA ARG A 290 19.68 16.15 -1.06
C ARG A 290 18.23 16.43 -1.42
N PHE A 291 17.38 15.41 -1.46
CA PHE A 291 15.94 15.59 -1.70
C PHE A 291 15.31 16.52 -0.65
N ILE A 292 15.50 16.24 0.64
CA ILE A 292 14.91 17.02 1.75
C ILE A 292 15.49 18.44 1.81
N GLY A 293 16.73 18.65 1.36
CA GLY A 293 17.31 19.99 1.24
C GLY A 293 16.81 20.79 0.02
N LEU A 294 16.20 20.13 -0.96
CA LEU A 294 15.70 20.77 -2.19
C LEU A 294 14.17 20.92 -2.22
N TYR A 295 13.41 20.09 -1.52
CA TYR A 295 11.95 20.12 -1.57
C TYR A 295 11.38 20.19 -0.18
N ASP A 296 10.27 20.91 0.00
CA ASP A 296 9.55 20.97 1.27
C ASP A 296 8.31 20.06 1.28
N ARG A 297 7.74 19.86 2.48
CA ARG A 297 6.62 18.94 2.75
C ARG A 297 5.35 19.25 1.95
N GLU A 298 5.12 20.51 1.63
CA GLU A 298 3.96 20.98 0.85
C GLU A 298 4.21 20.92 -0.66
N GLU A 299 5.47 21.01 -1.09
CA GLU A 299 5.86 21.03 -2.50
C GLU A 299 5.84 19.63 -3.12
N SER A 300 6.24 18.60 -2.35
CA SER A 300 6.44 17.25 -2.89
C SER A 300 5.53 16.20 -2.26
N ARG A 301 4.92 15.38 -3.12
CA ARG A 301 4.19 14.16 -2.73
C ARG A 301 5.07 13.09 -2.08
N HIS A 302 6.38 13.10 -2.35
CA HIS A 302 7.33 12.10 -1.88
C HIS A 302 7.97 12.46 -0.53
N TYR A 303 7.88 13.73 -0.11
CA TYR A 303 8.60 14.25 1.06
C TYR A 303 8.41 13.41 2.32
N ARG A 304 7.16 13.14 2.72
CA ARG A 304 6.87 12.35 3.93
C ARG A 304 7.47 10.95 3.88
N GLN A 305 7.47 10.32 2.70
CA GLN A 305 8.07 9.00 2.53
C GLN A 305 9.59 9.06 2.67
N ILE A 306 10.23 10.02 2.00
CA ILE A 306 11.70 10.18 2.01
C ILE A 306 12.19 10.59 3.41
N GLU A 307 11.46 11.47 4.10
CA GLU A 307 11.73 11.86 5.49
C GLU A 307 11.68 10.65 6.43
N SER A 308 10.63 9.82 6.34
CA SER A 308 10.54 8.58 7.13
C SER A 308 11.70 7.65 6.82
N ARG A 309 11.98 7.38 5.54
CA ARG A 309 13.07 6.47 5.15
C ARG A 309 14.45 6.94 5.62
N LEU A 310 14.70 8.24 5.51
CA LEU A 310 15.94 8.85 6.01
C LEU A 310 16.03 8.64 7.53
N LYS A 311 14.95 8.98 8.26
CA LYS A 311 14.88 8.80 9.72
C LYS A 311 15.10 7.34 10.12
N ASP A 312 14.36 6.41 9.55
CA ASP A 312 14.43 4.97 9.88
C ASP A 312 15.80 4.37 9.49
N THR A 313 16.50 4.98 8.53
CA THR A 313 17.83 4.54 8.10
C THR A 313 18.95 5.07 8.99
N THR A 314 18.84 6.31 9.45
CA THR A 314 19.91 6.95 10.21
C THR A 314 19.70 6.92 11.73
N SER A 315 18.52 6.50 12.20
CA SER A 315 18.24 6.38 13.64
C SER A 315 18.99 5.21 14.25
N GLN A 316 19.33 5.34 15.53
CA GLN A 316 19.81 4.22 16.33
C GLN A 316 18.62 3.33 16.70
N GLU A 317 18.76 2.04 16.48
CA GLU A 317 17.73 1.04 16.80
C GLU A 317 18.41 -0.15 17.47
N LEU A 318 17.91 -0.59 18.63
CA LEU A 318 18.32 -1.82 19.29
C LEU A 318 17.07 -2.60 19.71
N ASP A 319 16.90 -3.78 19.13
CA ASP A 319 15.93 -4.76 19.56
C ASP A 319 16.65 -5.84 20.39
N VAL A 320 16.07 -6.15 21.54
CA VAL A 320 16.44 -7.32 22.36
C VAL A 320 15.28 -8.29 22.25
N ILE A 321 15.54 -9.52 21.84
CA ILE A 321 14.52 -10.55 21.65
C ILE A 321 14.95 -11.80 22.40
N VAL A 322 14.02 -12.43 23.11
CA VAL A 322 14.28 -13.63 23.92
C VAL A 322 13.01 -14.47 24.01
N GLY A 323 13.17 -15.78 24.24
CA GLY A 323 12.03 -16.58 24.69
C GLY A 323 11.51 -16.04 26.02
N HIS A 324 10.19 -15.96 26.21
CA HIS A 324 9.64 -15.32 27.41
C HIS A 324 9.67 -16.21 28.65
N ALA A 325 9.60 -17.53 28.50
CA ALA A 325 9.52 -18.48 29.60
C ALA A 325 10.40 -19.70 29.36
N PHE A 326 11.10 -20.13 30.41
CA PHE A 326 12.05 -21.22 30.43
C PHE A 326 11.83 -22.09 31.67
N VAL A 327 12.07 -23.39 31.53
CA VAL A 327 12.20 -24.28 32.70
C VAL A 327 13.55 -24.04 33.39
N PRO A 328 13.65 -24.22 34.71
CA PRO A 328 14.90 -24.17 35.46
C PRO A 328 16.04 -24.96 34.81
N GLY A 329 17.25 -24.38 34.82
CA GLY A 329 18.44 -24.99 34.22
C GLY A 329 18.58 -24.82 32.70
N SER A 330 17.62 -24.17 32.02
CA SER A 330 17.68 -23.92 30.58
C SER A 330 18.80 -22.93 30.21
N LYS A 331 19.49 -23.18 29.09
CA LYS A 331 20.36 -22.17 28.46
C LYS A 331 19.52 -21.10 27.79
N ILE A 332 19.66 -19.86 28.23
CA ILE A 332 18.91 -18.72 27.70
C ILE A 332 19.66 -18.12 26.51
N ARG A 333 18.94 -17.93 25.42
CA ARG A 333 19.46 -17.31 24.19
C ARG A 333 18.68 -16.04 23.88
N PHE A 334 19.43 -14.96 23.70
CA PHE A 334 18.93 -13.69 23.20
C PHE A 334 19.29 -13.56 21.73
N ASN A 335 18.41 -12.96 20.95
CA ASN A 335 18.72 -12.44 19.62
C ASN A 335 18.64 -10.92 19.71
N THR A 336 19.75 -10.25 19.45
CA THR A 336 19.78 -8.79 19.37
C THR A 336 19.85 -8.37 17.92
N ARG A 337 19.15 -7.30 17.58
CA ARG A 337 19.23 -6.65 16.27
C ARG A 337 19.54 -5.20 16.50
N TRP A 338 20.39 -4.63 15.66
CA TRP A 338 20.75 -3.23 15.81
C TRP A 338 20.92 -2.53 14.46
N ARG A 339 20.92 -1.20 14.54
CA ARG A 339 21.30 -0.31 13.46
C ARG A 339 21.98 0.92 14.03
N ASN A 340 23.11 1.34 13.46
CA ASN A 340 23.83 2.56 13.82
C ASN A 340 24.31 2.59 15.28
N ILE A 341 24.64 1.43 15.83
CA ILE A 341 25.07 1.27 17.22
C ILE A 341 26.39 0.52 17.19
N PRO A 342 27.51 1.12 17.59
CA PRO A 342 28.81 0.45 17.64
C PRO A 342 28.94 -0.53 18.83
N ARG A 343 28.23 -0.23 19.92
CA ARG A 343 28.23 -1.02 21.15
C ARG A 343 26.91 -0.86 21.90
N TYR A 344 26.48 -1.91 22.58
CA TYR A 344 25.36 -1.85 23.51
C TYR A 344 25.66 -2.69 24.77
N GLU A 345 24.94 -2.41 25.85
CA GLU A 345 24.99 -3.18 27.09
C GLU A 345 23.68 -3.92 27.30
N LEU A 346 23.75 -5.21 27.63
CA LEU A 346 22.61 -6.02 28.05
C LEU A 346 22.68 -6.23 29.55
N LYS A 347 21.62 -5.85 30.26
CA LYS A 347 21.44 -6.11 31.70
C LYS A 347 20.26 -7.02 31.95
N LEU A 348 20.37 -7.90 32.94
CA LEU A 348 19.23 -8.61 33.51
C LEU A 348 19.04 -8.18 34.97
N PHE A 349 17.84 -7.74 35.28
CA PHE A 349 17.42 -7.36 36.64
C PHE A 349 16.52 -8.46 37.20
N LYS A 350 16.82 -8.97 38.39
CA LYS A 350 15.90 -9.89 39.09
C LYS A 350 14.70 -9.09 39.57
N LEU A 351 13.50 -9.63 39.36
CA LEU A 351 12.24 -9.00 39.71
C LEU A 351 11.57 -9.72 40.88
N ASN A 352 10.87 -8.94 41.69
CA ASN A 352 9.79 -9.39 42.54
C ASN A 352 8.46 -8.85 41.97
N LEU A 353 7.72 -9.71 41.28
CA LEU A 353 6.44 -9.36 40.66
C LEU A 353 5.39 -8.91 41.70
N GLY A 354 5.59 -9.21 42.97
CA GLY A 354 4.74 -8.72 44.05
C GLY A 354 5.00 -7.26 44.46
N SER A 355 6.17 -6.70 44.18
CA SER A 355 6.52 -5.31 44.57
C SER A 355 6.85 -4.40 43.40
N ASP A 356 7.35 -4.95 42.30
CA ASP A 356 7.95 -4.16 41.21
C ASP A 356 6.96 -3.83 40.09
N LEU A 357 5.76 -4.44 40.16
CA LEU A 357 4.63 -4.14 39.29
C LEU A 357 3.81 -2.97 39.85
N HIS A 358 3.75 -1.86 39.11
CA HIS A 358 3.07 -0.62 39.48
C HIS A 358 1.89 -0.33 38.54
N MET A 359 0.93 -1.26 38.48
CA MET A 359 -0.18 -1.19 37.50
C MET A 359 -1.15 -0.04 37.74
N ASP A 360 -1.26 0.42 38.99
CA ASP A 360 -2.09 1.53 39.44
C ASP A 360 -1.55 2.92 39.05
N GLU A 361 -0.31 3.00 38.57
CA GLU A 361 0.29 4.22 38.04
C GLU A 361 0.10 4.32 36.50
N GLY A 362 -0.15 5.52 35.97
CA GLY A 362 0.02 5.80 34.53
C GLY A 362 -1.08 5.29 33.57
N GLY A 363 -2.17 4.69 34.07
CA GLY A 363 -3.33 4.33 33.23
C GLY A 363 -3.09 3.18 32.25
N HIS A 364 -1.96 2.46 32.38
CA HIS A 364 -1.55 1.33 31.56
C HIS A 364 -2.61 0.22 31.52
N ARG A 365 -2.62 -0.58 30.44
CA ARG A 365 -3.39 -1.82 30.37
C ARG A 365 -2.60 -2.99 30.94
N PRO A 366 -3.23 -4.12 31.35
CA PRO A 366 -2.50 -5.33 31.72
C PRO A 366 -1.45 -5.76 30.70
N SER A 367 -1.70 -5.63 29.40
CA SER A 367 -0.74 -5.99 28.35
C SER A 367 0.51 -5.11 28.31
N GLU A 368 0.50 -3.97 29.01
CA GLU A 368 1.61 -3.01 29.05
C GLU A 368 2.39 -3.08 30.37
N TRP A 369 2.15 -4.11 31.19
CA TRP A 369 2.70 -4.27 32.54
C TRP A 369 4.23 -4.06 32.60
N ILE A 370 4.98 -4.51 31.58
CA ILE A 370 6.44 -4.43 31.53
C ILE A 370 6.95 -2.97 31.54
N LYS A 371 6.14 -2.02 31.05
CA LYS A 371 6.46 -0.58 31.06
C LYS A 371 6.39 0.02 32.46
N THR A 372 5.66 -0.61 33.38
CA THR A 372 5.49 -0.13 34.77
C THR A 372 6.71 -0.40 35.65
N ILE A 373 7.59 -1.31 35.24
CA ILE A 373 8.77 -1.70 36.02
C ILE A 373 9.82 -0.59 35.96
N LYS A 374 10.29 -0.16 37.14
CA LYS A 374 11.30 0.88 37.31
C LYS A 374 12.65 0.24 37.66
N THR A 375 13.62 0.33 36.75
CA THR A 375 14.93 -0.33 36.89
C THR A 375 15.90 0.38 37.83
N ARG A 376 15.70 1.67 38.15
CA ARG A 376 16.64 2.50 38.93
C ARG A 376 17.00 1.94 40.31
N LYS A 377 16.11 1.15 40.92
CA LYS A 377 16.29 0.58 42.27
C LYS A 377 16.56 -0.94 42.24
N LEU A 378 16.63 -1.54 41.05
CA LEU A 378 16.83 -2.97 40.91
C LEU A 378 18.33 -3.28 40.78
N GLU A 379 18.74 -4.37 41.41
CA GLU A 379 20.08 -4.91 41.26
C GLU A 379 20.17 -5.72 39.96
N SER A 380 21.25 -5.48 39.20
CA SER A 380 21.53 -6.22 37.97
C SER A 380 22.27 -7.50 38.33
N VAL A 381 21.71 -8.66 37.98
CA VAL A 381 22.36 -9.97 38.20
C VAL A 381 23.26 -10.38 37.05
N TYR A 382 23.12 -9.71 35.90
CA TYR A 382 23.94 -9.89 34.72
C TYR A 382 24.16 -8.53 34.07
N SER A 383 25.37 -8.26 33.59
CA SER A 383 25.70 -7.06 32.83
C SER A 383 26.84 -7.37 31.88
N LYS A 384 26.64 -7.17 30.58
CA LYS A 384 27.69 -7.36 29.59
C LYS A 384 27.56 -6.38 28.44
N THR A 385 28.69 -5.84 28.00
CA THR A 385 28.78 -5.00 26.81
C THR A 385 29.13 -5.86 25.60
N PHE A 386 28.50 -5.59 24.47
CA PHE A 386 28.74 -6.24 23.19
C PHE A 386 29.14 -5.21 22.15
N ASP A 387 30.23 -5.49 21.45
CA ASP A 387 30.64 -4.75 20.25
C ASP A 387 29.90 -5.32 19.04
N THR A 388 29.30 -4.43 18.25
CA THR A 388 28.46 -4.83 17.12
C THR A 388 29.22 -4.97 15.81
N GLY A 389 30.42 -4.38 15.72
CA GLY A 389 31.14 -4.22 14.47
C GLY A 389 30.46 -3.28 13.47
N ASP A 390 29.48 -2.48 13.91
CA ASP A 390 28.80 -1.48 13.06
C ASP A 390 29.82 -0.45 12.55
N LYS A 391 29.86 -0.29 11.22
CA LYS A 391 30.82 0.57 10.51
C LYS A 391 30.26 1.97 10.19
N GLY A 392 29.05 2.30 10.65
CA GLY A 392 28.34 3.52 10.29
C GLY A 392 27.72 3.50 8.89
N ASN A 393 27.67 2.33 8.24
CA ASN A 393 27.09 2.16 6.89
C ASN A 393 25.56 2.05 6.90
N HIS A 394 24.91 2.22 8.05
CA HIS A 394 23.46 2.08 8.22
C HIS A 394 22.91 0.69 7.85
N GLU A 395 23.75 -0.33 7.86
CA GLU A 395 23.34 -1.72 7.71
C GLU A 395 22.70 -2.23 9.00
N ARG A 396 21.78 -3.19 8.88
CA ARG A 396 21.22 -3.87 10.06
C ARG A 396 22.16 -5.00 10.45
N GLY A 397 22.51 -5.07 11.73
CA GLY A 397 23.25 -6.18 12.30
C GLY A 397 22.38 -7.02 13.23
N SER A 398 22.82 -8.24 13.47
CA SER A 398 22.18 -9.12 14.45
C SER A 398 23.19 -10.10 15.05
N GLN A 399 22.96 -10.51 16.29
CA GLN A 399 23.77 -11.50 16.97
C GLN A 399 22.90 -12.37 17.87
N GLU A 400 23.23 -13.67 17.92
CA GLU A 400 22.75 -14.54 18.98
C GLU A 400 23.71 -14.48 20.18
N ILE A 401 23.17 -14.24 21.36
CA ILE A 401 23.90 -14.24 22.63
C ILE A 401 23.37 -15.40 23.47
N VAL A 402 24.27 -16.28 23.90
CA VAL A 402 23.99 -17.26 24.94
C VAL A 402 24.54 -16.70 26.25
N LEU A 403 23.72 -16.68 27.31
CA LEU A 403 24.21 -16.26 28.62
C LEU A 403 25.33 -17.20 29.09
N ASP A 404 26.40 -16.63 29.63
CA ASP A 404 27.57 -17.36 30.16
C ASP A 404 27.30 -18.00 31.53
N SER A 405 26.25 -17.54 32.21
CA SER A 405 25.71 -18.13 33.42
C SER A 405 24.22 -18.42 33.23
N THR A 406 23.74 -19.51 33.84
CA THR A 406 22.31 -19.81 33.88
C THR A 406 21.74 -19.06 35.09
N PRO A 407 20.83 -18.08 34.91
CA PRO A 407 20.23 -17.41 36.04
C PRO A 407 19.41 -18.41 36.88
N GLN A 408 19.30 -18.12 38.17
CA GLN A 408 18.45 -18.89 39.07
C GLN A 408 16.98 -18.79 38.68
N ASP A 409 16.14 -19.61 39.32
CA ASP A 409 14.69 -19.51 39.19
C ASP A 409 14.20 -18.11 39.58
N GLY A 410 13.26 -17.58 38.80
CA GLY A 410 12.66 -16.28 39.06
C GLY A 410 12.18 -15.54 37.81
N ALA A 411 11.68 -14.34 38.05
CA ALA A 411 11.28 -13.38 37.05
C ALA A 411 12.40 -12.37 36.82
N TYR A 412 12.68 -12.03 35.57
CA TYR A 412 13.76 -11.11 35.19
C TYR A 412 13.30 -10.11 34.14
N LEU A 413 13.87 -8.90 34.19
CA LEU A 413 13.76 -7.91 33.13
C LEU A 413 15.11 -7.81 32.41
N ALA A 414 15.15 -8.18 31.15
CA ALA A 414 16.28 -7.91 30.27
C ALA A 414 16.15 -6.50 29.69
N VAL A 415 17.24 -5.73 29.68
CA VAL A 415 17.25 -4.34 29.20
C VAL A 415 18.46 -4.12 28.31
N GLY A 416 18.22 -3.63 27.09
CA GLY A 416 19.24 -3.18 26.15
C GLY A 416 19.51 -1.69 26.32
N LEU A 417 20.77 -1.33 26.53
CA LEU A 417 21.23 0.05 26.78
C LEU A 417 22.21 0.49 25.70
N VAL A 418 22.05 1.71 25.22
CA VAL A 418 23.00 2.41 24.34
C VAL A 418 23.35 3.73 25.01
N ASP A 419 24.63 3.99 25.25
CA ASP A 419 25.12 5.18 25.96
C ASP A 419 24.38 5.42 27.30
N GLY A 420 24.10 4.33 28.03
CA GLY A 420 23.39 4.35 29.31
C GLY A 420 21.88 4.60 29.21
N LYS A 421 21.32 4.75 28.00
CA LYS A 421 19.89 4.95 27.75
C LYS A 421 19.24 3.65 27.29
N GLU A 422 18.13 3.32 27.92
CA GLU A 422 17.33 2.16 27.53
C GLU A 422 16.76 2.33 26.13
N GLN A 423 16.98 1.32 25.28
CA GLN A 423 16.44 1.22 23.93
C GLN A 423 15.32 0.18 23.83
N GLY A 424 15.40 -0.87 24.65
CA GLY A 424 14.42 -1.95 24.66
C GLY A 424 14.46 -2.74 25.97
N ARG A 425 13.34 -3.40 26.28
CA ARG A 425 13.20 -4.27 27.45
C ARG A 425 12.38 -5.51 27.12
N GLU A 426 12.75 -6.64 27.71
CA GLU A 426 12.09 -7.92 27.53
C GLU A 426 11.91 -8.66 28.84
N PHE A 427 10.85 -9.46 28.93
CA PHE A 427 10.59 -10.30 30.09
C PHE A 427 11.22 -11.69 29.90
N VAL A 428 11.90 -12.15 30.94
CA VAL A 428 12.49 -13.48 31.02
C VAL A 428 11.99 -14.16 32.28
N LEU A 429 11.26 -15.25 32.12
CA LEU A 429 10.76 -16.07 33.22
C LEU A 429 11.49 -17.40 33.26
N ILE A 430 12.06 -17.76 34.42
CA ILE A 430 12.67 -19.06 34.67
C ILE A 430 11.89 -19.68 35.81
N SER A 431 10.90 -20.51 35.52
CA SER A 431 9.96 -20.96 36.53
C SER A 431 9.25 -22.23 36.10
N ARG A 432 8.95 -23.10 37.06
CA ARG A 432 8.01 -24.21 36.85
C ARG A 432 6.59 -23.84 37.26
N LEU A 433 6.42 -22.84 38.12
CA LEU A 433 5.12 -22.32 38.51
C LEU A 433 4.38 -21.81 37.28
N THR A 434 3.16 -22.29 37.08
CA THR A 434 2.22 -21.79 36.08
C THR A 434 0.98 -21.21 36.72
N VAL A 435 0.34 -20.26 36.05
CA VAL A 435 -0.90 -19.63 36.50
C VAL A 435 -1.95 -19.79 35.43
N MET A 436 -3.06 -20.42 35.79
CA MET A 436 -4.24 -20.51 34.93
C MET A 436 -5.39 -19.78 35.60
N ALA A 437 -6.12 -18.97 34.85
CA ALA A 437 -7.24 -18.21 35.39
C ALA A 437 -8.50 -18.41 34.56
N ARG A 438 -9.63 -18.54 35.25
CA ARG A 438 -10.94 -18.61 34.63
C ARG A 438 -11.89 -17.63 35.31
N ALA A 439 -12.39 -16.69 34.52
CA ALA A 439 -13.44 -15.77 34.92
C ALA A 439 -14.83 -16.40 34.73
N SER A 440 -15.74 -16.11 35.65
CA SER A 440 -17.19 -16.27 35.51
C SER A 440 -17.88 -14.91 35.69
N SER A 441 -19.21 -14.83 35.69
CA SER A 441 -19.92 -13.54 35.81
C SER A 441 -19.74 -12.83 37.15
N ASN A 442 -19.30 -13.52 38.21
CA ASN A 442 -19.13 -12.94 39.54
C ASN A 442 -17.91 -13.48 40.32
N ARG A 443 -17.08 -14.34 39.72
CA ARG A 443 -15.95 -14.98 40.40
C ARG A 443 -14.76 -15.19 39.47
N MET A 444 -13.55 -15.01 39.98
CA MET A 444 -12.30 -15.41 39.32
C MET A 444 -11.71 -16.61 40.06
N LEU A 445 -11.44 -17.67 39.30
CA LEU A 445 -10.78 -18.86 39.78
C LEU A 445 -9.34 -18.85 39.23
N VAL A 446 -8.34 -18.86 40.09
CA VAL A 446 -6.92 -18.92 39.71
C VAL A 446 -6.36 -20.23 40.24
N TRP A 447 -5.77 -21.03 39.36
CA TRP A 447 -5.08 -22.27 39.69
C TRP A 447 -3.58 -22.09 39.50
N VAL A 448 -2.82 -22.49 40.51
CA VAL A 448 -1.37 -22.40 40.56
C VAL A 448 -0.81 -23.81 40.74
N CYS A 449 -0.02 -24.24 39.77
CA CYS A 449 0.54 -25.59 39.72
C CYS A 449 1.91 -25.61 39.07
N ASP A 450 2.60 -26.75 39.21
CA ASP A 450 3.82 -27.05 38.46
C ASP A 450 3.49 -27.31 36.98
N SER A 451 4.24 -26.70 36.07
CA SER A 451 4.00 -26.73 34.62
C SER A 451 4.36 -28.05 33.95
N VAL A 452 5.12 -28.94 34.60
CA VAL A 452 5.55 -30.21 34.00
C VAL A 452 4.57 -31.33 34.30
N ASP A 453 4.07 -31.41 35.52
CA ASP A 453 3.24 -32.53 35.98
C ASP A 453 1.86 -32.10 36.50
N GLY A 454 1.61 -30.79 36.63
CA GLY A 454 0.33 -30.25 37.07
C GLY A 454 0.07 -30.38 38.57
N HIS A 455 1.07 -30.76 39.39
CA HIS A 455 0.87 -30.82 40.84
C HIS A 455 0.49 -29.44 41.40
N PRO A 456 -0.53 -29.38 42.27
CA PRO A 456 -0.93 -28.12 42.89
C PRO A 456 0.20 -27.55 43.75
N LEU A 457 0.24 -26.21 43.88
CA LEU A 457 1.19 -25.50 44.75
C LEU A 457 0.44 -24.81 45.91
N PRO A 458 0.17 -25.52 47.02
CA PRO A 458 -0.48 -24.95 48.20
C PRO A 458 0.30 -23.80 48.81
N GLY A 459 -0.42 -22.81 49.35
CA GLY A 459 0.21 -21.67 50.00
C GLY A 459 0.84 -20.64 49.06
N ALA A 460 0.86 -20.88 47.75
CA ALA A 460 1.33 -19.92 46.75
C ALA A 460 0.57 -18.59 46.89
N GLU A 461 1.30 -17.48 46.93
CA GLU A 461 0.72 -16.15 47.04
C GLU A 461 0.28 -15.67 45.66
N VAL A 462 -1.02 -15.45 45.47
CA VAL A 462 -1.58 -14.90 44.24
C VAL A 462 -2.00 -13.45 44.48
N ARG A 463 -1.57 -12.54 43.61
CA ARG A 463 -2.12 -11.19 43.50
C ARG A 463 -2.86 -11.02 42.19
N LEU A 464 -4.14 -10.68 42.28
CA LEU A 464 -4.97 -10.33 41.12
C LEU A 464 -5.07 -8.82 41.03
N TRP A 465 -4.50 -8.23 39.98
CA TRP A 465 -4.73 -6.84 39.60
C TRP A 465 -5.94 -6.78 38.67
N GLN A 466 -6.84 -5.85 38.94
CA GLN A 466 -8.09 -5.68 38.20
C GLN A 466 -8.24 -4.22 37.77
N ARG A 467 -8.48 -4.03 36.48
CA ARG A 467 -8.78 -2.73 35.87
C ARG A 467 -10.26 -2.68 35.51
N VAL A 468 -11.00 -1.79 36.17
CA VAL A 468 -12.46 -1.64 35.99
C VAL A 468 -12.79 -0.25 35.45
N ARG A 469 -13.74 -0.17 34.53
CA ARG A 469 -14.26 1.10 34.06
C ARG A 469 -15.28 1.66 35.06
N SER A 470 -14.96 2.81 35.64
CA SER A 470 -15.85 3.58 36.52
C SER A 470 -16.22 4.88 35.82
N GLY A 471 -17.32 4.87 35.06
CA GLY A 471 -17.75 6.00 34.23
C GLY A 471 -16.80 6.27 33.04
N LYS A 472 -16.18 7.46 33.01
CA LYS A 472 -15.17 7.83 32.00
C LYS A 472 -13.73 7.47 32.39
N GLN A 473 -13.51 7.00 33.63
CA GLN A 473 -12.17 6.70 34.16
C GLN A 473 -11.98 5.20 34.35
N TRP A 474 -10.73 4.76 34.25
CA TRP A 474 -10.30 3.42 34.64
C TRP A 474 -9.78 3.47 36.08
N ARG A 475 -10.19 2.51 36.91
CA ARG A 475 -9.70 2.34 38.27
C ARG A 475 -9.02 0.99 38.40
N TRP A 476 -7.90 0.98 39.11
CA TRP A 476 -7.21 -0.24 39.49
C TRP A 476 -7.61 -0.65 40.91
N SER A 477 -7.79 -1.94 41.10
CA SER A 477 -7.85 -2.60 42.40
C SER A 477 -6.92 -3.81 42.36
N ASN A 478 -6.50 -4.29 43.52
CA ASN A 478 -5.76 -5.53 43.61
C ASN A 478 -6.17 -6.33 44.85
N PHE A 479 -6.10 -7.65 44.71
CA PHE A 479 -6.50 -8.60 45.73
C PHE A 479 -5.37 -9.60 45.94
N LYS A 480 -5.00 -9.88 47.19
CA LYS A 480 -3.95 -10.86 47.52
C LYS A 480 -4.56 -12.00 48.33
N ARG A 481 -4.34 -13.24 47.91
CA ARG A 481 -4.79 -14.46 48.59
C ARG A 481 -3.72 -15.55 48.48
N LYS A 482 -3.82 -16.60 49.29
CA LYS A 482 -2.99 -17.80 49.20
C LYS A 482 -3.79 -18.96 48.60
N ALA A 483 -3.12 -19.80 47.82
CA ALA A 483 -3.69 -21.03 47.29
C ALA A 483 -4.00 -22.04 48.41
N ASN A 484 -5.12 -22.75 48.28
CA ASN A 484 -5.47 -23.88 49.14
C ASN A 484 -4.66 -25.15 48.76
N ASP A 485 -4.98 -26.29 49.39
CA ASP A 485 -4.30 -27.58 49.15
C ASP A 485 -4.42 -28.11 47.71
N GLU A 486 -5.38 -27.61 46.93
CA GLU A 486 -5.57 -27.91 45.51
C GLU A 486 -4.87 -26.91 44.58
N GLY A 487 -4.07 -25.98 45.13
CA GLY A 487 -3.42 -24.93 44.34
C GLY A 487 -4.40 -23.85 43.87
N LEU A 488 -5.61 -23.80 44.44
CA LEU A 488 -6.69 -22.96 43.99
C LEU A 488 -6.84 -21.69 44.83
N VAL A 489 -7.06 -20.58 44.15
CA VAL A 489 -7.47 -19.30 44.72
C VAL A 489 -8.78 -18.86 44.08
N VAL A 490 -9.75 -18.54 44.92
CA VAL A 490 -11.04 -18.01 44.49
C VAL A 490 -11.16 -16.55 44.93
N PHE A 491 -11.51 -15.68 43.99
CA PHE A 491 -11.86 -14.29 44.24
C PHE A 491 -13.33 -14.06 43.92
N ASP A 492 -14.14 -13.93 44.98
CA ASP A 492 -15.59 -13.75 44.92
C ASP A 492 -16.03 -12.29 45.09
N ASP A 493 -15.08 -11.43 45.46
CA ASP A 493 -15.27 -10.05 45.90
C ASP A 493 -14.85 -9.01 44.84
N ILE A 494 -14.90 -9.39 43.56
CA ILE A 494 -14.29 -8.59 42.48
C ILE A 494 -15.29 -7.79 41.61
N GLY A 495 -16.56 -7.69 42.04
CA GLY A 495 -17.58 -6.86 41.39
C GLY A 495 -18.10 -7.40 40.04
N ASP A 496 -18.89 -6.59 39.32
CA ASP A 496 -19.51 -6.96 38.03
C ASP A 496 -18.50 -6.97 36.86
N PHE A 497 -18.46 -8.06 36.08
CA PHE A 497 -17.44 -8.37 35.07
C PHE A 497 -17.55 -7.56 33.77
N SER A 498 -18.36 -6.49 33.75
CA SER A 498 -18.56 -5.66 32.57
C SER A 498 -17.32 -4.79 32.31
N SER A 499 -16.58 -5.14 31.26
CA SER A 499 -15.37 -4.43 30.77
C SER A 499 -14.16 -4.48 31.72
N MET A 500 -13.80 -5.67 32.19
CA MET A 500 -12.63 -5.87 33.05
C MET A 500 -11.44 -6.49 32.30
N GLU A 501 -10.25 -5.95 32.57
CA GLU A 501 -8.97 -6.55 32.20
C GLU A 501 -8.23 -6.93 33.50
N TRP A 502 -7.54 -8.06 33.52
CA TRP A 502 -6.87 -8.56 34.71
C TRP A 502 -5.42 -8.98 34.43
N LEU A 503 -4.61 -8.93 35.48
CA LEU A 503 -3.27 -9.48 35.56
C LEU A 503 -3.15 -10.25 36.88
N ALA A 504 -2.92 -11.56 36.83
CA ALA A 504 -2.55 -12.34 37.99
C ALA A 504 -1.04 -12.50 38.07
N THR A 505 -0.47 -12.30 39.24
CA THR A 505 0.88 -12.76 39.58
C THR A 505 0.78 -13.84 40.64
N ALA A 506 1.68 -14.81 40.61
CA ALA A 506 1.79 -15.83 41.62
C ALA A 506 3.24 -16.02 42.03
N ARG A 507 3.45 -16.34 43.31
CA ARG A 507 4.76 -16.63 43.89
C ARG A 507 4.67 -17.80 44.85
N HIS A 508 5.58 -18.75 44.70
CA HIS A 508 5.81 -19.84 45.64
C HIS A 508 7.32 -20.01 45.78
N GLU A 509 7.85 -19.72 46.98
CA GLU A 509 9.30 -19.61 47.22
C GLU A 509 9.97 -18.60 46.26
N GLU A 510 11.01 -19.00 45.52
CA GLU A 510 11.69 -18.19 44.49
C GLU A 510 10.95 -18.20 43.14
N GLN A 511 10.05 -19.16 42.91
CA GLN A 511 9.32 -19.27 41.67
C GLN A 511 8.22 -18.22 41.58
N GLN A 512 8.11 -17.62 40.42
CA GLN A 512 7.13 -16.58 40.12
C GLN A 512 6.51 -16.86 38.75
N ASN A 513 5.32 -16.32 38.50
CA ASN A 513 4.76 -16.23 37.16
C ASN A 513 3.75 -15.08 37.11
N LEU A 514 3.45 -14.61 35.90
CA LEU A 514 2.37 -13.69 35.63
C LEU A 514 1.53 -14.17 34.45
N SER A 515 0.25 -13.87 34.48
CA SER A 515 -0.66 -14.10 33.37
C SER A 515 -1.67 -12.98 33.32
N PHE A 516 -1.90 -12.44 32.13
CA PHE A 516 -2.96 -11.47 31.91
C PHE A 516 -4.07 -12.10 31.09
N PHE A 517 -5.28 -11.66 31.35
CA PHE A 517 -6.47 -12.18 30.70
C PHE A 517 -7.47 -11.05 30.56
N SER A 518 -8.21 -11.08 29.45
CA SER A 518 -9.32 -10.18 29.20
C SER A 518 -10.59 -11.02 29.09
N ASN A 519 -11.73 -10.45 29.47
CA ASN A 519 -13.01 -11.07 29.15
C ASN A 519 -13.38 -10.71 27.72
N PRO A 520 -13.36 -11.65 26.75
CA PRO A 520 -13.60 -11.32 25.35
C PRO A 520 -15.06 -10.93 25.04
N ARG A 521 -16.01 -10.98 25.99
CA ARG A 521 -17.43 -10.63 25.71
C ARG A 521 -18.16 -10.03 26.92
N SER A 522 -18.29 -8.70 26.94
CA SER A 522 -19.31 -7.99 27.74
C SER A 522 -20.66 -7.83 27.02
N ASN A 523 -20.78 -8.29 25.76
CA ASN A 523 -22.02 -8.12 24.97
C ASN A 523 -22.86 -9.40 24.83
N ALA A 524 -22.43 -10.53 25.38
CA ALA A 524 -23.31 -11.67 25.52
C ALA A 524 -24.18 -11.44 26.76
N TYR A 525 -25.20 -10.59 26.63
CA TYR A 525 -26.46 -10.92 27.29
C TYR A 525 -26.72 -12.37 26.88
N ILE A 526 -26.52 -13.31 27.80
CA ILE A 526 -27.02 -14.66 27.61
C ILE A 526 -28.53 -14.46 27.58
N GLN A 527 -29.06 -14.18 26.39
CA GLN A 527 -30.48 -14.13 26.16
C GLN A 527 -30.95 -15.51 26.58
N PRO A 528 -31.76 -15.61 27.66
CA PRO A 528 -32.15 -16.90 28.20
C PRO A 528 -33.00 -17.67 27.18
N TRP A 529 -33.42 -17.04 26.09
CA TRP A 529 -34.19 -17.66 25.01
C TRP A 529 -33.32 -17.92 23.79
N LYS A 530 -33.39 -19.15 23.26
CA LYS A 530 -32.89 -19.52 21.93
C LYS A 530 -34.10 -19.73 21.03
N ILE A 531 -34.21 -18.91 20.00
CA ILE A 531 -35.33 -18.90 19.06
C ILE A 531 -34.78 -19.20 17.68
N TYR A 532 -35.33 -20.20 17.03
CA TYR A 532 -35.04 -20.53 15.64
C TYR A 532 -36.34 -20.43 14.85
N ALA A 533 -36.43 -19.43 13.99
CA ALA A 533 -37.57 -19.20 13.11
C ALA A 533 -37.17 -19.58 11.68
N ILE A 534 -37.97 -20.42 11.05
CA ILE A 534 -37.74 -20.92 9.70
C ILE A 534 -39.02 -20.89 8.90
N SER A 535 -38.87 -20.72 7.61
CA SER A 535 -39.90 -20.98 6.62
C SER A 535 -39.60 -22.30 5.90
N ASP A 536 -40.59 -22.92 5.26
CA ASP A 536 -40.35 -24.18 4.55
C ASP A 536 -39.43 -24.01 3.32
N ARG A 537 -39.35 -22.78 2.79
CA ARG A 537 -38.47 -22.40 1.68
C ARG A 537 -37.82 -21.03 1.92
N PRO A 538 -36.63 -20.78 1.34
CA PRO A 538 -35.97 -19.48 1.43
C PRO A 538 -36.51 -18.43 0.44
N ALA A 539 -37.33 -18.81 -0.55
CA ALA A 539 -37.88 -17.91 -1.57
C ALA A 539 -39.30 -18.34 -1.98
N TYR A 540 -40.16 -17.35 -2.23
CA TYR A 540 -41.58 -17.48 -2.58
C TYR A 540 -41.92 -16.59 -3.76
N ARG A 541 -42.89 -16.99 -4.59
CA ARG A 541 -43.57 -16.11 -5.54
C ARG A 541 -44.63 -15.27 -4.81
N PRO A 542 -45.08 -14.14 -5.39
CA PRO A 542 -46.00 -13.20 -4.72
C PRO A 542 -47.30 -13.80 -4.17
N GLU A 543 -47.78 -14.92 -4.72
CA GLU A 543 -49.03 -15.59 -4.29
C GLU A 543 -48.79 -16.89 -3.52
N ASP A 544 -47.53 -17.29 -3.33
CA ASP A 544 -47.23 -18.54 -2.66
C ASP A 544 -47.62 -18.43 -1.17
N GLU A 545 -48.25 -19.49 -0.65
CA GLU A 545 -48.45 -19.68 0.77
C GLU A 545 -47.09 -19.87 1.47
N ILE A 546 -46.81 -19.04 2.47
CA ILE A 546 -45.63 -19.15 3.32
C ILE A 546 -45.95 -20.01 4.52
N ARG A 547 -45.22 -21.12 4.67
CA ARG A 547 -45.29 -21.94 5.88
C ARG A 547 -44.13 -21.58 6.78
N TRP A 548 -44.41 -21.29 8.03
CA TRP A 548 -43.40 -20.94 9.01
C TRP A 548 -43.47 -21.84 10.23
N LYS A 549 -42.31 -22.01 10.88
CA LYS A 549 -42.16 -22.73 12.13
C LYS A 549 -41.16 -22.02 13.02
N VAL A 550 -41.47 -21.93 14.31
CA VAL A 550 -40.55 -21.49 15.34
C VAL A 550 -40.23 -22.63 16.29
N ILE A 551 -38.97 -22.69 16.73
CA ILE A 551 -38.48 -23.59 17.76
C ILE A 551 -37.86 -22.73 18.85
N ILE A 552 -38.38 -22.84 20.07
CA ILE A 552 -37.98 -21.99 21.18
C ILE A 552 -37.48 -22.86 22.33
N ARG A 553 -36.32 -22.50 22.89
CA ARG A 553 -35.74 -23.10 24.09
C ARG A 553 -35.39 -22.02 25.09
N LYS A 554 -35.50 -22.34 26.38
CA LYS A 554 -34.99 -21.49 27.45
C LYS A 554 -33.71 -22.10 28.02
N GLN A 555 -32.59 -21.40 27.95
CA GLN A 555 -31.35 -21.80 28.58
C GLN A 555 -31.48 -21.72 30.11
N SER A 556 -31.08 -22.80 30.79
CA SER A 556 -31.07 -22.94 32.24
C SER A 556 -29.69 -23.46 32.70
N SER A 557 -29.46 -23.50 34.02
CA SER A 557 -28.23 -24.05 34.60
C SER A 557 -28.01 -25.55 34.31
N GLN A 558 -29.07 -26.29 33.98
CA GLN A 558 -29.04 -27.73 33.69
C GLN A 558 -29.14 -28.05 32.18
N GLY A 559 -29.06 -27.05 31.30
CA GLY A 559 -29.22 -27.20 29.85
C GLY A 559 -30.43 -26.45 29.31
N TYR A 560 -31.06 -26.98 28.25
CA TYR A 560 -32.22 -26.34 27.62
C TYR A 560 -33.55 -26.85 28.20
N ALA A 561 -34.39 -25.92 28.63
CA ALA A 561 -35.77 -26.16 29.03
C ALA A 561 -36.73 -25.87 27.86
N THR A 562 -37.78 -26.69 27.73
CA THR A 562 -38.82 -26.54 26.72
C THR A 562 -39.99 -25.71 27.28
N PRO A 563 -40.26 -24.52 26.72
CA PRO A 563 -41.31 -23.62 27.22
C PRO A 563 -42.70 -24.02 26.69
N ALA A 564 -43.17 -25.23 27.01
CA ALA A 564 -44.45 -25.74 26.55
C ALA A 564 -45.62 -24.82 26.96
N SER A 565 -46.62 -24.69 26.09
CA SER A 565 -47.86 -23.92 26.31
C SER A 565 -47.67 -22.41 26.54
N LYS A 566 -46.44 -21.88 26.39
CA LYS A 566 -46.21 -20.44 26.43
C LYS A 566 -46.74 -19.79 25.16
N LYS A 567 -47.44 -18.66 25.30
CA LYS A 567 -47.83 -17.82 24.17
C LYS A 567 -46.65 -16.99 23.71
N VAL A 568 -46.47 -16.89 22.40
CA VAL A 568 -45.47 -16.06 21.75
C VAL A 568 -46.11 -15.29 20.59
N GLU A 569 -45.69 -14.05 20.43
CA GLU A 569 -46.10 -13.20 19.33
C GLU A 569 -45.24 -13.49 18.08
N ILE A 570 -45.88 -13.66 16.93
CA ILE A 570 -45.25 -13.89 15.63
C ILE A 570 -45.60 -12.73 14.72
N LYS A 571 -44.57 -12.14 14.09
CA LYS A 571 -44.70 -11.02 13.15
C LYS A 571 -44.00 -11.35 11.84
N ILE A 572 -44.72 -11.25 10.71
CA ILE A 572 -44.13 -11.22 9.37
C ILE A 572 -44.13 -9.76 8.90
N ARG A 573 -43.00 -9.32 8.34
CA ARG A 573 -42.81 -7.95 7.86
C ARG A 573 -42.49 -7.92 6.37
N ASP A 574 -42.97 -6.89 5.69
CA ASP A 574 -42.58 -6.59 4.30
C ASP A 574 -41.14 -6.06 4.20
N PRO A 575 -40.58 -5.88 2.99
CA PRO A 575 -39.23 -5.32 2.81
C PRO A 575 -39.05 -3.88 3.31
N LYS A 576 -40.14 -3.14 3.55
CA LYS A 576 -40.12 -1.78 4.11
C LYS A 576 -40.21 -1.80 5.65
N GLY A 577 -40.38 -2.96 6.27
CA GLY A 577 -40.48 -3.16 7.71
C GLY A 577 -41.91 -3.11 8.26
N SER A 578 -42.93 -2.90 7.42
CA SER A 578 -44.34 -2.89 7.80
C SER A 578 -44.79 -4.29 8.22
N VAL A 579 -45.60 -4.41 9.27
CA VAL A 579 -46.15 -5.71 9.70
C VAL A 579 -47.27 -6.11 8.75
N VAL A 580 -47.14 -7.27 8.12
CA VAL A 580 -48.12 -7.84 7.17
C VAL A 580 -48.85 -9.07 7.74
N MET A 581 -48.33 -9.62 8.83
CA MET A 581 -49.01 -10.62 9.67
C MET A 581 -48.56 -10.44 11.11
N GLU A 582 -49.51 -10.53 12.03
CA GLU A 582 -49.28 -10.55 13.47
C GLU A 582 -50.22 -11.57 14.10
N ASP A 583 -49.68 -12.50 14.90
CA ASP A 583 -50.47 -13.55 15.55
C ASP A 583 -49.85 -13.98 16.89
N ASP A 584 -50.71 -14.37 17.83
CA ASP A 584 -50.33 -14.88 19.15
C ASP A 584 -50.51 -16.39 19.21
N VAL A 585 -49.41 -17.13 19.11
CA VAL A 585 -49.44 -18.59 19.04
C VAL A 585 -48.96 -19.25 20.32
N ALA A 586 -49.67 -20.29 20.76
CA ALA A 586 -49.24 -21.13 21.87
C ALA A 586 -48.24 -22.18 21.38
N LEU A 587 -47.10 -22.29 22.08
CA LEU A 587 -46.12 -23.33 21.81
C LEU A 587 -46.64 -24.70 22.23
N ASN A 588 -46.37 -25.73 21.43
CA ASN A 588 -46.70 -27.11 21.76
C ASN A 588 -45.75 -27.69 22.83
N SER A 589 -45.96 -28.96 23.19
CA SER A 589 -45.15 -29.70 24.17
C SER A 589 -43.64 -29.75 23.83
N PHE A 590 -43.27 -29.54 22.57
CA PHE A 590 -41.89 -29.49 22.09
C PHE A 590 -41.33 -28.06 22.00
N GLY A 591 -42.05 -27.05 22.50
CA GLY A 591 -41.63 -25.65 22.43
C GLY A 591 -41.60 -25.13 21.00
N THR A 592 -42.51 -25.60 20.16
CA THR A 592 -42.61 -25.19 18.76
C THR A 592 -44.00 -24.66 18.44
N ALA A 593 -44.08 -23.71 17.52
CA ALA A 593 -45.32 -23.29 16.88
C ALA A 593 -45.10 -23.21 15.38
N ALA A 594 -46.16 -23.39 14.60
CA ALA A 594 -46.12 -23.30 13.16
C ALA A 594 -47.42 -22.68 12.65
N GLY A 595 -47.36 -22.06 11.50
CA GLY A 595 -48.53 -21.44 10.88
C GLY A 595 -48.33 -21.21 9.39
N LEU A 596 -49.39 -20.69 8.79
CA LEU A 596 -49.48 -20.39 7.36
C LEU A 596 -49.79 -18.90 7.24
N TRP A 597 -49.21 -18.26 6.24
CA TRP A 597 -49.59 -16.92 5.84
C TRP A 597 -49.56 -16.82 4.32
N GLN A 598 -50.62 -16.27 3.74
CA GLN A 598 -50.71 -16.02 2.31
C GLN A 598 -50.75 -14.51 2.08
N PRO A 599 -49.86 -13.96 1.23
CA PRO A 599 -49.92 -12.55 0.86
C PRO A 599 -51.26 -12.23 0.17
N ALA A 600 -51.89 -11.11 0.51
CA ALA A 600 -53.03 -10.60 -0.25
C ALA A 600 -52.53 -9.99 -1.57
N LEU A 601 -53.25 -10.24 -2.66
CA LEU A 601 -53.09 -9.49 -3.90
C LEU A 601 -53.81 -8.15 -3.74
N ASP A 602 -53.05 -7.07 -3.66
CA ASP A 602 -53.58 -5.70 -3.82
C ASP A 602 -53.59 -5.30 -5.30
#